data_AF-A0A1M4NC15-F1
#
_entry.id   AF-A0A1M4NC15-F1
#
_cell.length_a   1.000
_cell.length_b   1.000
_cell.length_c   1.000
_cell.angle_alpha   90.00
_cell.angle_beta   90.00
_cell.angle_gamma   90.00
#
_symmetry.space_group_name_H-M   'P 1'
#
loop_
_entity.id
_entity.type
_entity.pdbx_description
1 polymer ?
#
loop_
_entity_poly.entity_id
_entity_poly.type
_entity_poly.pdbx_seq_one_letter_code
_entity_poly.pdbx_strand_id
1 'polypeptide(L)'
;MKITCEVIKDLLPLYVENMLSDDSVSIVEEHIEQCQECKTNLKEMESGYPIPAYSDSSPLLKIKSNLRKKIIQAVILSALIAVIIFAITMLYLTSPEYHYYEDSSVSIYEVENGLLMAEFGDNVYGYSIDKQLTEDSTAYEYHITTWDSIWNRYIKKSNKNNIILNPNGEKIVAVYFYQAYGSED
;
A
#
# COMPACT_ATOMS: atom_id res chain seq x y z
N MET A 1 53.36 26.76 -49.44
CA MET A 1 53.43 27.79 -48.38
C MET A 1 54.02 27.09 -47.17
N LYS A 2 55.12 27.57 -46.57
CA LYS A 2 55.72 26.86 -45.43
C LYS A 2 54.86 27.11 -44.19
N ILE A 3 54.17 26.07 -43.71
CA ILE A 3 53.41 26.12 -42.46
C ILE A 3 54.41 26.24 -41.29
N THR A 4 54.11 27.10 -40.32
CA THR A 4 54.96 27.32 -39.16
C THR A 4 54.78 26.23 -38.11
N CYS A 5 55.81 25.98 -37.31
CA CYS A 5 55.74 24.98 -36.23
C CYS A 5 54.61 25.26 -35.23
N GLU A 6 54.28 26.53 -34.99
CA GLU A 6 53.19 26.93 -34.06
C GLU A 6 51.82 26.44 -34.55
N VAL A 7 51.54 26.57 -35.85
CA VAL A 7 50.30 26.03 -36.44
C VAL A 7 50.25 24.51 -36.32
N ILE A 8 51.40 23.83 -36.48
CA ILE A 8 51.46 22.37 -36.33
C ILE A 8 51.23 21.97 -34.87
N LYS A 9 51.84 22.66 -33.91
CA LYS A 9 51.63 22.42 -32.47
C LYS A 9 50.16 22.57 -32.07
N ASP A 10 49.45 23.53 -32.63
CA ASP A 10 48.01 23.71 -32.41
C ASP A 10 47.17 22.55 -32.97
N LEU A 11 47.64 21.92 -34.06
CA LEU A 11 46.97 20.80 -34.72
C LEU A 11 47.34 19.42 -34.12
N LEU A 12 48.48 19.29 -33.45
CA LEU A 12 48.97 18.02 -32.89
C LEU A 12 47.97 17.32 -31.93
N PRO A 13 47.28 18.01 -31.00
CA PRO A 13 46.29 17.37 -30.13
C PRO A 13 45.15 16.73 -30.94
N LEU A 14 44.63 17.45 -31.93
CA LEU A 14 43.56 16.98 -32.82
C LEU A 14 44.04 15.85 -33.74
N TYR A 15 45.31 15.88 -34.14
CA TYR A 15 45.96 14.81 -34.89
C TYR A 15 46.02 13.51 -34.07
N VAL A 16 46.45 13.58 -32.80
CA VAL A 16 46.51 12.41 -31.89
C VAL A 16 45.11 11.83 -31.63
N GLU A 17 44.09 12.69 -31.56
CA GLU A 17 42.69 12.29 -31.40
C GLU A 17 42.02 11.81 -32.70
N ASN A 18 42.74 11.78 -33.83
CA ASN A 18 42.22 11.45 -35.17
C ASN A 18 40.98 12.30 -35.57
N MET A 19 41.01 13.59 -35.23
CA MET A 19 39.92 14.55 -35.47
C MET A 19 40.20 15.54 -36.60
N LEU A 20 41.34 15.41 -37.30
CA LEU A 20 41.68 16.23 -38.46
C LEU A 20 41.05 15.67 -39.75
N SER A 21 40.78 16.57 -40.70
CA SER A 21 40.44 16.18 -42.08
C SER A 21 41.67 15.64 -42.82
N ASP A 22 41.46 14.80 -43.84
CA ASP A 22 42.53 14.16 -44.62
C ASP A 22 43.56 15.18 -45.16
N ASP A 23 43.09 16.32 -45.69
CA ASP A 23 43.97 17.39 -46.18
C ASP A 23 44.86 17.97 -45.06
N SER A 24 44.31 18.08 -43.84
CA SER A 24 45.05 18.59 -42.68
C SER A 24 46.04 17.56 -42.12
N VAL A 25 45.70 16.27 -42.21
CA VAL A 25 46.59 15.16 -41.82
C VAL A 25 47.85 15.18 -42.69
N SER A 26 47.70 15.25 -44.02
CA SER A 26 48.84 15.28 -44.94
C SER A 26 49.79 16.47 -44.69
N ILE A 27 49.25 17.63 -44.32
CA ILE A 27 50.05 18.82 -43.97
C ILE A 27 50.87 18.61 -42.69
N VAL A 28 50.27 17.96 -41.69
CA VAL A 28 50.95 17.65 -40.42
C VAL A 28 52.03 16.60 -40.63
N GLU A 29 51.76 15.54 -41.40
CA GLU A 29 52.73 14.49 -41.74
C GLU A 29 53.95 15.05 -42.48
N GLU A 30 53.73 15.86 -43.54
CA GLU A 30 54.81 16.48 -44.32
C GLU A 30 55.72 17.35 -43.44
N HIS A 31 55.14 18.07 -42.47
CA HIS A 31 55.91 18.92 -41.57
C HIS A 31 56.71 18.11 -40.53
N ILE A 32 56.12 17.06 -39.95
CA ILE A 32 56.76 16.23 -38.92
C ILE A 32 57.93 15.42 -39.49
N GLU A 33 57.88 15.06 -40.78
CA GLU A 33 59.01 14.44 -41.48
C GLU A 33 60.23 15.36 -41.56
N GLN A 34 60.00 16.67 -41.68
CA GLN A 34 61.05 17.68 -41.86
C GLN A 34 61.43 18.43 -40.57
N CYS A 35 60.65 18.28 -39.49
CA CYS A 35 60.81 19.04 -38.24
C CYS A 35 60.93 18.13 -37.00
N GLN A 36 62.14 18.05 -36.45
CA GLN A 36 62.45 17.22 -35.28
C GLN A 36 61.75 17.70 -33.99
N GLU A 37 61.50 19.00 -33.87
CA GLU A 37 60.80 19.59 -32.72
C GLU A 37 59.34 19.12 -32.68
N CYS A 38 58.60 19.24 -33.79
CA CYS A 38 57.20 18.79 -33.88
C CYS A 38 57.09 17.27 -33.70
N LYS A 39 58.06 16.50 -34.20
CA LYS A 39 58.14 15.05 -34.00
C LYS A 39 58.32 14.65 -32.53
N THR A 40 59.05 15.45 -31.75
CA THR A 40 59.24 15.21 -30.32
C THR A 40 57.97 15.51 -29.54
N ASN A 41 57.31 16.64 -29.84
CA ASN A 41 56.03 17.01 -29.25
C ASN A 41 54.94 15.95 -29.51
N LEU A 42 54.85 15.42 -30.74
CA LEU A 42 53.91 14.34 -31.06
C LEU A 42 54.14 13.10 -30.17
N LYS A 43 55.40 12.67 -30.02
CA LYS A 43 55.75 11.51 -29.18
C LYS A 43 55.40 11.73 -27.70
N GLU A 44 55.60 12.94 -27.19
CA GLU A 44 55.22 13.27 -25.81
C GLU A 44 53.71 13.14 -25.61
N MET A 45 52.91 13.60 -26.57
CA MET A 45 51.44 13.47 -26.54
C MET A 45 50.98 12.00 -26.69
N GLU A 46 51.57 11.25 -27.63
CA GLU A 46 51.29 9.81 -27.82
C GLU A 46 51.70 8.96 -26.61
N SER A 47 52.76 9.37 -25.91
CA SER A 47 53.27 8.63 -24.74
C SER A 47 52.33 8.64 -23.54
N GLY A 48 51.26 9.44 -23.58
CA GLY A 48 50.11 9.40 -22.67
C GLY A 48 50.50 9.54 -21.20
N TYR A 49 50.20 10.69 -20.58
CA TYR A 49 50.33 10.80 -19.14
C TYR A 49 49.51 9.66 -18.49
N PRO A 50 50.12 8.75 -17.70
CA PRO A 50 49.39 7.65 -17.11
C PRO A 50 48.38 8.26 -16.13
N ILE A 51 47.12 8.30 -16.53
CA ILE A 51 46.03 8.72 -15.66
C ILE A 51 46.02 7.70 -14.51
N PRO A 52 46.32 8.10 -13.26
CA PRO A 52 46.31 7.16 -12.17
C PRO A 52 44.90 6.62 -12.01
N ALA A 53 44.73 5.31 -12.25
CA ALA A 53 43.49 4.58 -12.04
C ALA A 53 43.23 4.42 -10.53
N TYR A 54 43.09 5.53 -9.80
CA TYR A 54 42.60 5.55 -8.43
C TYR A 54 41.22 6.20 -8.41
N SER A 55 40.24 5.48 -8.96
CA SER A 55 38.84 5.68 -8.55
C SER A 55 38.52 4.67 -7.44
N ASP A 56 39.07 4.90 -6.25
CA ASP A 56 38.63 4.17 -5.07
C ASP A 56 37.20 4.63 -4.75
N SER A 57 36.22 3.95 -5.35
CA SER A 57 34.78 4.23 -5.24
C SER A 57 34.15 3.66 -3.97
N SER A 58 34.96 2.99 -3.12
CA SER A 58 34.53 2.40 -1.86
C SER A 58 33.83 3.37 -0.87
N PRO A 59 34.20 4.66 -0.71
CA PRO A 59 33.43 5.60 0.13
C PRO A 59 32.04 5.91 -0.44
N LEU A 60 31.89 6.00 -1.77
CA LEU A 60 30.60 6.26 -2.40
C LEU A 60 29.63 5.08 -2.25
N LEU A 61 30.15 3.85 -2.33
CA LEU A 61 29.38 2.63 -2.09
C LEU A 61 28.88 2.53 -0.64
N LYS A 62 29.72 2.93 0.33
CA LYS A 62 29.33 3.00 1.76
C LYS A 62 28.23 4.04 1.98
N ILE A 63 28.32 5.23 1.37
CA ILE A 63 27.27 6.25 1.47
C ILE A 63 25.96 5.76 0.86
N LYS A 64 26.00 5.18 -0.34
CA LYS A 64 24.82 4.63 -1.03
C LYS A 64 24.13 3.54 -0.21
N SER A 65 24.89 2.64 0.41
CA SER A 65 24.33 1.57 1.24
C SER A 65 23.70 2.08 2.54
N ASN A 66 24.31 3.07 3.20
CA ASN A 66 23.75 3.68 4.40
C ASN A 66 22.47 4.47 4.11
N LEU A 67 22.41 5.20 2.98
CA LEU A 67 21.19 5.89 2.54
C LEU A 67 20.08 4.89 2.22
N ARG A 68 20.39 3.81 1.49
CA ARG A 68 19.42 2.74 1.19
C ARG A 68 18.86 2.11 2.47
N LYS A 69 19.70 1.82 3.47
CA LYS A 69 19.25 1.29 4.77
C LYS A 69 18.28 2.24 5.47
N LYS A 70 18.59 3.54 5.52
CA LYS A 70 17.70 4.55 6.12
C LYS A 70 16.36 4.67 5.39
N ILE A 71 16.38 4.64 4.05
CA ILE A 71 15.17 4.66 3.24
C ILE A 71 14.33 3.41 3.53
N ILE A 72 14.94 2.22 3.52
CA ILE A 72 14.24 0.96 3.81
C ILE A 72 13.65 0.99 5.23
N GLN A 73 14.39 1.47 6.23
CA GLN A 73 13.88 1.63 7.60
C GLN A 73 12.68 2.58 7.65
N ALA A 74 12.72 3.72 6.96
CA ALA A 74 11.59 4.66 6.91
C ALA A 74 10.38 4.06 6.18
N VAL A 75 10.59 3.30 5.10
CA VAL A 75 9.53 2.58 4.38
C VAL A 75 8.89 1.51 5.28
N ILE A 76 9.69 0.73 6.00
CA ILE A 76 9.16 -0.27 6.94
C ILE A 76 8.36 0.41 8.05
N LEU A 77 8.88 1.49 8.64
CA LEU A 77 8.19 2.21 9.71
C LEU A 77 6.86 2.81 9.23
N SER A 78 6.86 3.44 8.06
CA SER A 78 5.64 4.00 7.48
C SER A 78 4.62 2.91 7.11
N ALA A 79 5.07 1.78 6.58
CA ALA A 79 4.21 0.63 6.32
C ALA A 79 3.60 0.07 7.60
N LEU A 80 4.38 -0.05 8.68
CA LEU A 80 3.87 -0.50 9.99
C LEU A 80 2.79 0.44 10.53
N ILE A 81 3.03 1.75 10.46
CA ILE A 81 2.04 2.75 10.88
C ILE A 81 0.77 2.64 10.04
N ALA A 82 0.89 2.49 8.73
CA ALA A 82 -0.26 2.32 7.84
C ALA A 82 -1.06 1.05 8.17
N VAL A 83 -0.40 -0.06 8.47
CA VAL A 83 -1.05 -1.31 8.90
C VAL A 83 -1.79 -1.11 10.23
N ILE A 84 -1.19 -0.40 11.20
CA ILE A 84 -1.84 -0.11 12.48
C ILE A 84 -3.10 0.73 12.28
N ILE A 85 -3.00 1.81 11.50
CA ILE A 85 -4.15 2.68 11.19
C ILE A 85 -5.24 1.87 10.50
N PHE A 86 -4.88 1.06 9.50
CA PHE A 86 -5.81 0.20 8.79
C PHE A 86 -6.52 -0.78 9.75
N ALA A 87 -5.77 -1.44 10.64
CA ALA A 87 -6.34 -2.34 11.63
C ALA A 87 -7.33 -1.62 12.56
N ILE A 88 -6.98 -0.43 13.06
CA ILE A 88 -7.87 0.39 13.90
C ILE A 88 -9.14 0.75 13.13
N THR A 89 -9.03 1.19 11.88
CA THR A 89 -10.21 1.53 11.07
C THR A 89 -11.10 0.32 10.83
N MET A 90 -10.53 -0.86 10.59
CA MET A 90 -11.30 -2.09 10.42
C MET A 90 -12.02 -2.51 11.71
N LEU A 91 -11.34 -2.42 12.86
CA LEU A 91 -11.96 -2.67 14.16
C LEU A 91 -13.14 -1.73 14.42
N TYR A 92 -12.98 -0.44 14.11
CA TYR A 92 -14.04 0.54 14.28
C TYR A 92 -15.23 0.33 13.32
N LEU A 93 -14.96 0.00 12.05
CA LEU A 93 -16.04 -0.18 11.08
C LEU A 93 -16.85 -1.47 11.30
N THR A 94 -16.22 -2.49 11.88
CA THR A 94 -16.84 -3.80 12.14
C THR A 94 -17.42 -3.94 13.55
N SER A 95 -17.15 -2.99 14.46
CA SER A 95 -17.69 -3.06 15.81
C SER A 95 -19.22 -3.01 15.80
N PRO A 96 -19.89 -3.88 16.56
CA PRO A 96 -21.35 -3.85 16.67
C PRO A 96 -21.78 -2.56 17.36
N GLU A 97 -22.67 -1.82 16.70
CA GLU A 97 -23.31 -0.64 17.25
C GLU A 97 -24.74 -1.01 17.63
N TYR A 98 -25.03 -0.96 18.93
CA TYR A 98 -26.35 -1.27 19.46
C TYR A 98 -27.19 0.01 19.46
N HIS A 99 -28.03 0.16 18.43
CA HIS A 99 -28.98 1.28 18.34
C HIS A 99 -30.28 0.96 19.06
N TYR A 100 -31.03 2.02 19.37
CA TYR A 100 -32.39 1.92 19.89
C TYR A 100 -33.27 1.12 18.93
N TYR A 101 -34.25 0.38 19.46
CA TYR A 101 -35.22 -0.31 18.62
C TYR A 101 -35.92 0.70 17.73
N GLU A 102 -35.71 0.54 16.42
CA GLU A 102 -36.46 1.21 15.37
C GLU A 102 -37.52 0.21 14.89
N ASP A 103 -38.76 0.67 14.69
CA ASP A 103 -39.90 -0.14 14.26
C ASP A 103 -39.62 -0.98 12.99
N SER A 104 -38.58 -0.63 12.22
CA SER A 104 -38.14 -1.32 11.02
C SER A 104 -37.06 -2.39 11.23
N SER A 105 -36.54 -2.58 12.45
CA SER A 105 -35.42 -3.51 12.71
C SER A 105 -35.86 -4.96 12.80
N VAL A 106 -36.97 -5.24 13.50
CA VAL A 106 -37.55 -6.59 13.60
C VAL A 106 -39.06 -6.51 13.54
N SER A 107 -39.66 -7.23 12.60
CA SER A 107 -41.10 -7.42 12.49
C SER A 107 -41.47 -8.85 12.89
N ILE A 108 -42.48 -9.00 13.74
CA ILE A 108 -43.00 -10.30 14.16
C ILE A 108 -44.41 -10.45 13.62
N TYR A 109 -44.66 -11.54 12.90
CA TYR A 109 -45.99 -11.87 12.41
C TYR A 109 -46.26 -13.37 12.53
N GLU A 110 -47.54 -13.71 12.63
CA GLU A 110 -48.00 -15.09 12.68
C GLU A 110 -48.07 -15.67 11.26
N VAL A 111 -47.52 -16.87 11.11
CA VAL A 111 -47.57 -17.73 9.92
C VAL A 111 -48.56 -18.86 10.20
N GLU A 112 -48.88 -19.67 9.20
CA GLU A 112 -49.80 -20.80 9.34
C GLU A 112 -49.53 -21.66 10.59
N ASN A 113 -50.61 -22.06 11.27
CA ASN A 113 -50.62 -22.94 12.45
C ASN A 113 -50.08 -22.33 13.76
N GLY A 114 -50.17 -21.01 13.95
CA GLY A 114 -49.75 -20.38 15.22
C GLY A 114 -48.23 -20.24 15.37
N LEU A 115 -47.50 -20.39 14.27
CA LEU A 115 -46.05 -20.20 14.22
C LEU A 115 -45.73 -18.71 14.13
N LEU A 116 -44.88 -18.19 15.00
CA LEU A 116 -44.41 -16.81 14.96
C LEU A 116 -43.11 -16.73 14.16
N MET A 117 -43.07 -15.83 13.19
CA MET A 117 -41.90 -15.55 12.37
C MET A 117 -41.34 -14.17 12.69
N ALA A 118 -40.03 -14.13 12.91
CA ALA A 118 -39.26 -12.90 13.05
C ALA A 118 -38.58 -12.59 11.71
N GLU A 119 -38.93 -11.45 11.14
CA GLU A 119 -38.31 -10.86 9.95
C GLU A 119 -37.38 -9.72 10.36
N PHE A 120 -36.16 -9.75 9.83
CA PHE A 120 -35.11 -8.78 10.17
C PHE A 120 -34.94 -7.78 9.03
N GLY A 121 -34.96 -6.50 9.38
CA GLY A 121 -34.74 -5.41 8.43
C GLY A 121 -33.30 -5.36 7.91
N ASP A 122 -33.12 -4.66 6.78
CA ASP A 122 -31.81 -4.43 6.16
C ASP A 122 -30.80 -3.69 7.07
N ASN A 123 -31.31 -2.97 8.07
CA ASN A 123 -30.53 -2.24 9.07
C ASN A 123 -29.97 -3.15 10.18
N VAL A 124 -30.24 -4.47 10.14
CA VAL A 124 -29.74 -5.44 11.12
C VAL A 124 -28.50 -6.16 10.57
N TYR A 125 -27.34 -5.86 11.15
CA TYR A 125 -26.10 -6.59 10.85
C TYR A 125 -26.04 -7.97 11.53
N GLY A 126 -26.65 -8.12 12.70
CA GLY A 126 -26.69 -9.39 13.44
C GLY A 126 -27.72 -9.39 14.57
N TYR A 127 -28.04 -10.58 15.08
CA TYR A 127 -29.00 -10.75 16.17
C TYR A 127 -28.65 -11.95 17.06
N SER A 128 -29.16 -11.93 18.30
CA SER A 128 -29.22 -13.04 19.24
C SER A 128 -30.68 -13.27 19.64
N ILE A 129 -31.07 -14.54 19.81
CA ILE A 129 -32.40 -14.93 20.27
C ILE A 129 -32.23 -15.90 21.44
N ASP A 130 -32.72 -15.50 22.60
CA ASP A 130 -32.70 -16.30 23.82
C ASP A 130 -34.12 -16.72 24.19
N LYS A 131 -34.31 -18.00 24.52
CA LYS A 131 -35.60 -18.58 24.91
C LYS A 131 -35.59 -18.95 26.39
N GLN A 132 -36.52 -18.41 27.14
CA GLN A 132 -36.71 -18.70 28.56
C GLN A 132 -38.09 -19.30 28.82
N LEU A 133 -38.20 -20.16 29.81
CA LEU A 133 -39.49 -20.67 30.29
C LEU A 133 -40.02 -19.70 31.35
N THR A 134 -41.29 -19.33 31.27
CA THR A 134 -41.94 -18.46 32.28
C THR A 134 -41.83 -19.09 33.67
N GLU A 135 -41.79 -18.28 34.74
CA GLU A 135 -41.73 -18.74 36.14
C GLU A 135 -42.79 -19.82 36.46
N ASP A 136 -43.99 -19.68 35.89
CA ASP A 136 -45.10 -20.62 36.04
C ASP A 136 -44.94 -21.93 35.24
N SER A 137 -43.86 -22.08 34.46
CA SER A 137 -43.57 -23.23 33.59
C SER A 137 -44.63 -23.54 32.53
N THR A 138 -45.51 -22.59 32.22
CA THR A 138 -46.68 -22.81 31.32
C THR A 138 -46.44 -22.41 29.87
N ALA A 139 -45.42 -21.59 29.59
CA ALA A 139 -45.16 -21.04 28.27
C ALA A 139 -43.73 -20.48 28.18
N TYR A 140 -43.35 -20.02 26.98
CA TYR A 140 -42.03 -19.49 26.70
C TYR A 140 -42.04 -17.98 26.44
N GLU A 141 -40.92 -17.37 26.79
CA GLU A 141 -40.57 -15.98 26.57
C GLU A 141 -39.33 -15.92 25.67
N TYR A 142 -39.36 -15.05 24.67
CA TYR A 142 -38.25 -14.87 23.72
C TYR A 142 -37.65 -13.49 23.88
N HIS A 143 -36.33 -13.42 23.96
CA HIS A 143 -35.56 -12.18 24.02
C HIS A 143 -34.75 -12.06 22.73
N ILE A 144 -35.00 -10.99 21.97
CA ILE A 144 -34.29 -10.72 20.72
C ILE A 144 -33.41 -9.48 20.91
N THR A 145 -32.13 -9.63 20.64
CA THR A 145 -31.17 -8.51 20.63
C THR A 145 -30.63 -8.36 19.21
N THR A 146 -30.66 -7.14 18.65
CA THR A 146 -30.12 -6.84 17.32
C THR A 146 -29.00 -5.82 17.40
N TRP A 147 -28.07 -5.87 16.44
CA TRP A 147 -27.03 -4.85 16.29
C TRP A 147 -26.80 -4.50 14.82
N ASP A 148 -26.38 -3.27 14.58
CA ASP A 148 -25.92 -2.77 13.28
C ASP A 148 -24.39 -2.65 13.27
N SER A 149 -23.81 -2.31 12.12
CA SER A 149 -22.42 -1.84 12.04
C SER A 149 -22.28 -0.80 10.93
N ILE A 150 -21.27 0.07 11.04
CA ILE A 150 -20.98 1.07 10.01
C ILE A 150 -20.72 0.40 8.66
N TRP A 151 -20.09 -0.78 8.67
CA TRP A 151 -19.87 -1.59 7.47
C TRP A 151 -21.19 -2.05 6.81
N ASN A 152 -22.16 -2.49 7.62
CA ASN A 152 -23.48 -2.89 7.14
C ASN A 152 -24.24 -1.72 6.49
N ARG A 153 -24.14 -0.53 7.09
CA ARG A 153 -24.83 0.67 6.65
C ARG A 153 -24.31 1.22 5.33
N TYR A 154 -22.99 1.23 5.12
CA TYR A 154 -22.39 1.97 4.00
C TYR A 154 -21.71 1.11 2.94
N ILE A 155 -21.30 -0.12 3.28
CA ILE A 155 -20.45 -0.92 2.38
C ILE A 155 -21.22 -2.12 1.83
N LYS A 156 -21.77 -2.97 2.69
CA LYS A 156 -22.51 -4.15 2.27
C LYS A 156 -23.58 -4.54 3.28
N LYS A 157 -24.84 -4.53 2.85
CA LYS A 157 -25.96 -5.04 3.62
C LYS A 157 -25.81 -6.52 3.93
N SER A 158 -26.10 -6.88 5.17
CA SER A 158 -26.18 -8.26 5.64
C SER A 158 -27.37 -8.95 4.96
N ASN A 159 -27.16 -10.19 4.51
CA ASN A 159 -28.24 -11.04 4.04
C ASN A 159 -28.72 -11.87 5.25
N LYS A 160 -29.85 -11.50 5.86
CA LYS A 160 -30.43 -12.21 6.99
C LYS A 160 -31.62 -13.04 6.54
N ASN A 161 -31.68 -14.26 7.08
CA ASN A 161 -32.84 -15.12 6.89
C ASN A 161 -33.82 -14.87 8.03
N ASN A 162 -35.10 -14.85 7.68
CA ASN A 162 -36.17 -14.80 8.66
C ASN A 162 -36.22 -16.12 9.46
N ILE A 163 -36.59 -16.06 10.73
CA ILE A 163 -36.57 -17.21 11.65
C ILE A 163 -37.96 -17.47 12.22
N ILE A 164 -38.31 -18.76 12.37
CA ILE A 164 -39.48 -19.19 13.13
C ILE A 164 -39.07 -19.33 14.60
N LEU A 165 -39.79 -18.64 15.49
CA LEU A 165 -39.48 -18.58 16.93
C LEU A 165 -39.92 -19.86 17.67
N ASN A 166 -41.14 -20.35 17.42
CA ASN A 166 -41.72 -21.57 18.02
C ASN A 166 -41.84 -22.73 17.00
N PRO A 167 -40.73 -23.30 16.50
CA PRO A 167 -40.80 -24.34 15.48
C PRO A 167 -41.52 -25.61 15.94
N ASN A 168 -41.71 -25.82 17.26
CA ASN A 168 -42.42 -26.97 17.80
C ASN A 168 -43.87 -26.64 18.18
N GLY A 169 -44.37 -25.46 17.82
CA GLY A 169 -45.71 -25.00 18.18
C GLY A 169 -45.86 -24.70 19.67
N GLU A 170 -44.77 -24.39 20.37
CA GLU A 170 -44.85 -24.00 21.77
C GLU A 170 -45.62 -22.68 21.97
N LYS A 171 -46.33 -22.57 23.09
CA LYS A 171 -47.07 -21.36 23.45
C LYS A 171 -46.09 -20.26 23.85
N ILE A 172 -46.21 -19.11 23.20
CA ILE A 172 -45.42 -17.90 23.46
C ILE A 172 -46.27 -16.91 24.26
N VAL A 173 -45.74 -16.40 25.38
CA VAL A 173 -46.42 -15.38 26.20
C VAL A 173 -46.12 -13.98 25.67
N ALA A 174 -44.85 -13.74 25.37
CA ALA A 174 -44.36 -12.44 24.94
C ALA A 174 -43.01 -12.59 24.23
N VAL A 175 -42.70 -11.59 23.39
CA VAL A 175 -41.40 -11.42 22.77
C VAL A 175 -40.87 -10.05 23.18
N TYR A 176 -39.69 -10.04 23.79
CA TYR A 176 -39.05 -8.84 24.30
C TYR A 176 -37.84 -8.47 23.43
N PHE A 177 -37.68 -7.18 23.19
CA PHE A 177 -36.52 -6.63 22.49
C PHE A 177 -35.56 -6.04 23.52
N TYR A 178 -34.37 -6.64 23.66
CA TYR A 178 -33.36 -6.20 24.61
C TYR A 178 -32.34 -5.28 23.95
N GLN A 179 -32.00 -4.21 24.66
CA GLN A 179 -30.93 -3.29 24.31
C GLN A 179 -29.67 -3.79 25.01
N ALA A 180 -28.62 -4.13 24.25
CA ALA A 180 -27.33 -4.45 24.84
C ALA A 180 -26.61 -3.16 25.30
N TYR A 181 -27.16 -2.52 26.32
CA TYR A 181 -26.34 -1.77 27.26
C TYR A 181 -26.14 -2.68 28.46
N GLY A 182 -24.90 -3.15 28.62
CA GLY A 182 -24.47 -3.68 29.91
C GLY A 182 -24.58 -2.56 30.94
N SER A 183 -25.69 -2.50 31.66
CA SER A 183 -25.61 -2.20 33.07
C SER A 183 -25.11 -3.49 33.73
N GLU A 184 -23.80 -3.53 33.97
CA GLU A 184 -23.30 -4.29 35.11
C GLU A 184 -23.99 -3.70 36.35
N ASP A 185 -24.99 -4.42 36.87
CA ASP A 185 -25.35 -4.38 38.29
C ASP A 185 -25.10 -5.79 38.85
#